data_AF-A0A5J4YKU9-F1
#
_entry.id   AF-A0A5J4YKU9-F1
#
_cell.length_a   1.000
_cell.length_b   1.000
_cell.length_c   1.000
_cell.angle_alpha   90.00
_cell.angle_beta   90.00
_cell.angle_gamma   90.00
#
_symmetry.space_group_name_H-M   'P 1'
#
loop_
_entity.id
_entity.type
_entity.pdbx_description
1 polymer ?
#
loop_
_entity_poly.entity_id
_entity_poly.type
_entity_poly.pdbx_seq_one_letter_code
_entity_poly.pdbx_strand_id
1 'polypeptide(L)'
;MDERWMVSGSTGSEMRGSICFVAAAATAAGMDRGVVPTGTVRESAARASSTTCDAVRAMPRNRRHAACDGVDGNARVKLVAATCAVAAVMMAPAAVSAAFDPGVVVGTYTDPVNHPGGTRTVALTDTRLGGFTLAKVFGKGGRGEPKEYELPAMVFKCPPGLPNDAACITIDFRPKGGPNDFTGYFDADKKGIQFPADGNFWPKQ
;
A
#
# COMPACT_ATOMS: atom_id res chain seq x y z
N MET A 1 43.41 28.72 0.28
CA MET A 1 42.82 27.91 -0.82
C MET A 1 41.40 27.67 -0.39
N ASP A 2 40.53 28.60 -0.80
CA ASP A 2 39.25 28.82 -0.14
C ASP A 2 38.13 28.56 -1.14
N GLU A 3 37.53 27.37 -1.07
CA GLU A 3 36.45 26.98 -1.97
C GLU A 3 35.09 27.37 -1.41
N ARG A 4 34.61 28.50 -1.92
CA ARG A 4 33.36 29.17 -1.55
C ARG A 4 32.18 28.49 -2.24
N TRP A 5 31.52 27.54 -1.56
CA TRP A 5 30.34 26.86 -2.09
C TRP A 5 29.14 27.81 -2.24
N MET A 6 28.60 27.89 -3.46
CA MET A 6 27.36 28.60 -3.75
C MET A 6 26.15 27.77 -3.35
N VAL A 7 25.27 28.34 -2.51
CA VAL A 7 23.94 27.78 -2.24
C VAL A 7 22.95 28.36 -3.26
N SER A 8 22.54 27.56 -4.24
CA SER A 8 21.39 27.89 -5.10
C SER A 8 20.10 27.44 -4.43
N GLY A 9 19.26 28.40 -4.05
CA GLY A 9 17.92 28.13 -3.53
C GLY A 9 16.96 27.75 -4.66
N SER A 10 16.30 26.59 -4.53
CA SER A 10 15.15 26.23 -5.37
C SER A 10 13.87 26.46 -4.56
N THR A 11 12.97 27.29 -5.09
CA THR A 11 11.70 27.63 -4.45
C THR A 11 10.72 26.46 -4.56
N GLY A 12 10.31 25.90 -3.41
CA GLY A 12 9.34 24.81 -3.36
C GLY A 12 7.95 25.24 -3.84
N SER A 13 7.34 24.44 -4.72
CA SER A 13 5.95 24.60 -5.15
C SER A 13 5.01 23.85 -4.20
N GLU A 14 4.15 24.59 -3.49
CA GLU A 14 3.26 24.06 -2.45
C GLU A 14 1.98 23.43 -3.07
N MET A 15 2.06 22.17 -3.51
CA MET A 15 0.86 21.42 -3.92
C MET A 15 0.10 20.86 -2.71
N ARG A 16 -0.95 21.58 -2.28
CA ARG A 16 -1.89 21.11 -1.26
C ARG A 16 -2.84 20.04 -1.80
N GLY A 17 -2.41 18.78 -1.77
CA GLY A 17 -3.27 17.62 -1.99
C GLY A 17 -4.19 17.38 -0.78
N SER A 18 -5.47 17.72 -0.89
CA SER A 18 -6.46 17.45 0.16
C SER A 18 -6.90 15.98 0.11
N ILE A 19 -6.49 15.17 1.08
CA ILE A 19 -6.84 13.74 1.17
C ILE A 19 -8.05 13.57 2.10
N CYS A 20 -9.19 13.18 1.51
CA CYS A 20 -10.38 12.79 2.27
C CYS A 20 -10.19 11.40 2.89
N PHE A 21 -10.05 11.33 4.22
CA PHE A 21 -10.11 10.07 4.95
C PHE A 21 -11.57 9.56 5.00
N VAL A 22 -11.80 8.35 4.49
CA VAL A 22 -13.06 7.61 4.70
C VAL A 22 -12.86 6.71 5.92
N ALA A 23 -13.47 7.07 7.05
CA ALA A 23 -13.39 6.28 8.27
C ALA A 23 -14.28 5.02 8.17
N ALA A 24 -13.66 3.84 8.26
CA ALA A 24 -14.39 2.58 8.42
C ALA A 24 -14.72 2.35 9.90
N ALA A 25 -16.02 2.29 10.24
CA ALA A 25 -16.47 1.98 11.59
C ALA A 25 -16.34 0.47 11.87
N ALA A 26 -15.47 0.09 12.80
CA ALA A 26 -15.35 -1.29 13.27
C ALA A 26 -16.37 -1.58 14.38
N THR A 27 -17.25 -2.55 14.16
CA THR A 27 -18.24 -2.99 15.16
C THR A 27 -17.59 -3.95 16.15
N ALA A 28 -17.33 -3.50 17.38
CA ALA A 28 -16.83 -4.36 18.45
C ALA A 28 -17.98 -5.14 19.10
N ALA A 29 -18.02 -6.46 18.91
CA ALA A 29 -18.88 -7.35 19.70
C ALA A 29 -18.17 -7.70 21.02
N GLY A 30 -18.77 -7.35 22.14
CA GLY A 30 -18.21 -7.65 23.46
C GLY A 30 -18.42 -9.10 23.89
N MET A 31 -17.49 -9.63 24.69
CA MET A 31 -17.74 -10.79 25.54
C MET A 31 -17.33 -10.50 26.98
N ASP A 32 -18.23 -10.92 27.87
CA ASP A 32 -18.36 -10.58 29.27
C ASP A 32 -17.26 -11.19 30.17
N ARG A 33 -16.90 -10.48 31.24
CA ARG A 33 -16.09 -10.99 32.37
C ARG A 33 -16.59 -10.38 33.67
N GLY A 34 -17.10 -11.21 34.56
CA GLY A 34 -17.83 -10.79 35.76
C GLY A 34 -16.98 -10.14 36.86
N VAL A 35 -17.51 -9.05 37.42
CA VAL A 35 -18.01 -8.96 38.81
C VAL A 35 -17.05 -9.53 39.90
N VAL A 36 -16.20 -8.71 40.57
CA VAL A 36 -16.46 -7.89 41.80
C VAL A 36 -16.13 -8.66 43.11
N PRO A 37 -15.80 -8.06 44.29
CA PRO A 37 -15.59 -6.65 44.70
C PRO A 37 -14.07 -6.39 45.01
N THR A 38 -13.56 -5.37 45.74
CA THR A 38 -14.09 -4.23 46.53
C THR A 38 -13.05 -3.08 46.55
N GLY A 39 -13.47 -1.82 46.76
CA GLY A 39 -12.54 -0.70 47.07
C GLY A 39 -13.22 0.67 47.00
N THR A 40 -13.26 1.40 48.12
CA THR A 40 -14.18 2.54 48.33
C THR A 40 -13.68 3.92 47.90
N VAL A 41 -14.50 4.57 47.07
CA VAL A 41 -14.91 6.00 47.10
C VAL A 41 -13.83 7.09 47.04
N ARG A 42 -13.80 7.84 45.92
CA ARG A 42 -14.08 9.30 45.93
C ARG A 42 -14.47 9.88 44.56
N GLU A 43 -15.78 9.88 44.37
CA GLU A 43 -16.62 10.86 43.67
C GLU A 43 -16.00 12.22 43.27
N SER A 44 -16.13 12.57 41.99
CA SER A 44 -16.46 13.93 41.51
C SER A 44 -17.03 13.85 40.08
N ALA A 45 -18.14 14.52 39.84
CA ALA A 45 -18.98 14.33 38.65
C ALA A 45 -18.86 15.47 37.63
N ALA A 46 -19.12 15.18 36.35
CA ALA A 46 -19.70 16.15 35.41
C ALA A 46 -20.38 15.48 34.19
N ARG A 47 -21.73 15.45 34.25
CA ARG A 47 -22.73 15.57 33.18
C ARG A 47 -22.50 14.97 31.77
N ALA A 48 -23.47 14.16 31.39
CA ALA A 48 -23.81 13.80 30.01
C ALA A 48 -24.33 15.00 29.17
N SER A 49 -24.32 14.81 27.85
CA SER A 49 -25.37 15.36 26.98
C SER A 49 -25.67 14.38 25.84
N SER A 50 -26.89 13.86 25.81
CA SER A 50 -27.41 13.02 24.73
C SER A 50 -28.30 13.86 23.82
N THR A 51 -27.98 13.92 22.53
CA THR A 51 -28.86 14.54 21.53
C THR A 51 -29.28 13.49 20.50
N THR A 52 -30.49 12.98 20.67
CA THR A 52 -31.26 12.28 19.64
C THR A 52 -31.72 13.26 18.56
N CYS A 53 -31.65 12.88 17.29
CA CYS A 53 -32.53 13.41 16.25
C CYS A 53 -32.86 12.30 15.24
N ASP A 54 -34.14 11.91 15.20
CA ASP A 54 -34.75 11.18 14.09
C ASP A 54 -34.61 11.93 12.76
N ALA A 55 -34.49 11.18 11.66
CA ALA A 55 -35.06 11.59 10.37
C ALA A 55 -35.29 10.38 9.47
N VAL A 56 -36.52 9.86 9.48
CA VAL A 56 -37.03 8.97 8.42
C VAL A 56 -37.00 9.70 7.08
N ARG A 57 -36.43 9.10 6.03
CA ARG A 57 -36.77 9.50 4.66
C ARG A 57 -36.82 8.32 3.69
N ALA A 58 -38.04 8.02 3.23
CA ALA A 58 -38.32 6.96 2.27
C ALA A 58 -38.45 7.50 0.85
N MET A 59 -37.79 6.83 -0.11
CA MET A 59 -38.04 6.80 -1.57
C MET A 59 -37.94 8.15 -2.34
N PRO A 60 -37.67 8.13 -3.66
CA PRO A 60 -38.60 7.60 -4.68
C PRO A 60 -38.04 6.44 -5.51
N ARG A 61 -38.91 5.50 -5.89
CA ARG A 61 -38.68 4.57 -7.01
C ARG A 61 -38.84 5.37 -8.31
N ASN A 62 -37.83 5.38 -9.18
CA ASN A 62 -38.04 5.90 -10.54
C ASN A 62 -38.67 4.81 -11.43
N ARG A 63 -39.77 5.14 -12.08
CA ARG A 63 -40.58 4.27 -12.95
C ARG A 63 -40.85 5.04 -14.25
N ARG A 64 -41.37 4.33 -15.27
CA ARG A 64 -41.74 4.83 -16.61
C ARG A 64 -40.51 5.12 -17.51
N HIS A 65 -40.52 5.01 -18.85
CA HIS A 65 -41.51 4.58 -19.87
C HIS A 65 -40.78 3.57 -20.81
N ALA A 66 -41.35 2.56 -21.48
CA ALA A 66 -42.63 2.37 -22.17
C ALA A 66 -42.75 3.09 -23.55
N ALA A 67 -42.20 2.47 -24.60
CA ALA A 67 -42.56 2.56 -26.03
C ALA A 67 -41.92 1.32 -26.72
N CYS A 68 -42.59 0.39 -27.43
CA CYS A 68 -43.64 0.44 -28.45
C CYS A 68 -43.11 0.66 -29.89
N ASP A 69 -43.34 -0.38 -30.70
CA ASP A 69 -43.59 -0.39 -32.16
C ASP A 69 -42.47 -0.09 -33.18
N GLY A 70 -42.49 -0.84 -34.29
CA GLY A 70 -41.58 -0.66 -35.44
C GLY A 70 -41.26 -1.92 -36.25
N VAL A 71 -42.28 -2.63 -36.76
CA VAL A 71 -42.11 -3.62 -37.85
C VAL A 71 -42.43 -2.94 -39.19
N ASP A 72 -42.04 -3.58 -40.30
CA ASP A 72 -42.15 -3.16 -41.71
C ASP A 72 -41.09 -2.12 -42.18
N GLY A 73 -40.46 -2.27 -43.35
CA GLY A 73 -40.50 -3.39 -44.29
C GLY A 73 -39.78 -3.09 -45.62
N ASN A 74 -39.28 -4.14 -46.26
CA ASN A 74 -39.00 -4.24 -47.70
C ASN A 74 -38.02 -3.22 -48.36
N ALA A 75 -36.72 -3.56 -48.40
CA ALA A 75 -35.76 -2.90 -49.30
C ALA A 75 -34.75 -3.88 -49.94
N ARG A 76 -35.18 -4.53 -51.03
CA ARG A 76 -34.37 -4.94 -52.20
C ARG A 76 -33.04 -5.69 -51.92
N VAL A 77 -33.11 -7.00 -52.10
CA VAL A 77 -31.94 -7.89 -52.29
C VAL A 77 -30.99 -7.30 -53.35
N LYS A 78 -29.81 -6.85 -52.93
CA LYS A 78 -28.66 -6.67 -53.80
C LYS A 78 -27.70 -7.83 -53.56
N LEU A 79 -27.54 -8.66 -54.58
CA LEU A 79 -26.51 -9.69 -54.64
C LEU A 79 -25.14 -9.01 -54.73
N VAL A 80 -24.54 -8.69 -53.59
CA VAL A 80 -23.16 -8.19 -53.50
C VAL A 80 -22.24 -9.40 -53.40
N ALA A 81 -21.17 -9.39 -54.19
CA ALA A 81 -20.25 -10.51 -54.34
C ALA A 81 -19.72 -11.01 -52.99
N ALA A 82 -19.77 -12.33 -52.79
CA ALA A 82 -19.13 -13.00 -51.67
C ALA A 82 -17.60 -12.99 -51.87
N THR A 83 -16.96 -11.87 -51.52
CA THR A 83 -15.53 -11.85 -51.29
C THR A 83 -15.25 -12.59 -49.98
N CYS A 84 -14.53 -13.71 -50.07
CA CYS A 84 -14.00 -14.38 -48.89
C CYS A 84 -12.98 -13.47 -48.20
N ALA A 85 -13.47 -12.64 -47.27
CA ALA A 85 -12.63 -11.91 -46.35
C ALA A 85 -11.91 -12.94 -45.46
N VAL A 86 -10.65 -13.21 -45.78
CA VAL A 86 -9.78 -14.04 -44.94
C VAL A 86 -9.65 -13.32 -43.61
N ALA A 87 -10.37 -13.80 -42.60
CA ALA A 87 -10.33 -13.27 -41.26
C ALA A 87 -8.95 -13.57 -40.66
N ALA A 88 -8.00 -12.65 -40.90
CA ALA A 88 -6.72 -12.65 -40.21
C ALA A 88 -6.99 -12.49 -38.71
N VAL A 89 -6.95 -13.60 -37.99
CA VAL A 89 -7.02 -13.60 -36.52
C VAL A 89 -5.76 -12.88 -36.03
N MET A 90 -5.91 -11.59 -35.77
CA MET A 90 -4.90 -10.77 -35.12
C MET A 90 -4.72 -11.32 -33.70
N MET A 91 -3.79 -12.28 -33.55
CA MET A 91 -3.28 -12.69 -32.25
C MET A 91 -2.56 -11.48 -31.63
N ALA A 92 -3.32 -10.67 -30.89
CA ALA A 92 -2.74 -9.67 -30.02
C ALA A 92 -1.78 -10.38 -29.07
N PRO A 93 -0.53 -9.91 -28.90
CA PRO A 93 0.39 -10.51 -27.96
C PRO A 93 -0.23 -10.42 -26.57
N ALA A 94 -0.50 -11.58 -25.96
CA ALA A 94 -0.89 -11.64 -24.56
C ALA A 94 0.25 -10.99 -23.76
N ALA A 95 -0.04 -9.88 -23.10
CA ALA A 95 0.93 -9.20 -22.26
C ALA A 95 1.31 -10.16 -21.11
N VAL A 96 2.49 -10.79 -21.24
CA VAL A 96 3.07 -11.59 -20.17
C VAL A 96 3.39 -10.61 -19.05
N SER A 97 2.50 -10.52 -18.06
CA SER A 97 2.79 -9.77 -16.84
C SER A 97 4.08 -10.35 -16.26
N ALA A 98 5.09 -9.50 -16.10
CA ALA A 98 6.35 -9.90 -15.53
C ALA A 98 6.08 -10.56 -14.18
N ALA A 99 6.58 -11.79 -14.01
CA ALA A 99 6.43 -12.49 -12.76
C ALA A 99 7.08 -11.65 -11.65
N PHE A 100 6.37 -11.46 -10.55
CA PHE A 100 6.89 -10.75 -9.39
C PHE A 100 8.17 -11.44 -8.89
N ASP A 101 9.29 -10.72 -8.93
CA ASP A 101 10.58 -11.20 -8.42
C ASP A 101 10.86 -10.61 -7.02
N PRO A 102 10.76 -11.40 -5.93
CA PRO A 102 11.18 -10.94 -4.61
C PRO A 102 12.70 -10.75 -4.50
N GLY A 103 13.49 -11.32 -5.43
CA GLY A 103 14.95 -11.24 -5.46
C GLY A 103 15.50 -9.82 -5.63
N VAL A 104 14.72 -8.91 -6.23
CA VAL A 104 15.11 -7.50 -6.38
C VAL A 104 15.41 -6.80 -5.05
N VAL A 105 14.77 -7.23 -3.96
CA VAL A 105 14.94 -6.69 -2.59
C VAL A 105 16.14 -7.32 -1.85
N VAL A 106 16.77 -8.35 -2.40
CA VAL A 106 17.98 -8.97 -1.80
C VAL A 106 19.18 -8.07 -2.03
N GLY A 107 19.90 -7.73 -0.96
CA GLY A 107 21.12 -6.94 -1.05
C GLY A 107 21.49 -6.27 0.26
N THR A 108 22.54 -5.45 0.23
CA THR A 108 22.94 -4.60 1.36
C THR A 108 22.51 -3.17 1.11
N TYR A 109 22.07 -2.51 2.18
CA TYR A 109 21.48 -1.19 2.20
C TYR A 109 22.11 -0.36 3.31
N THR A 110 22.15 0.96 3.15
CA THR A 110 22.49 1.90 4.23
C THR A 110 21.25 2.66 4.67
N ASP A 111 21.28 3.20 5.89
CA ASP A 111 20.22 4.04 6.45
C ASP A 111 20.82 5.40 6.84
N PRO A 112 21.01 6.30 5.85
CA PRO A 112 21.79 7.52 6.07
C PRO A 112 21.08 8.55 6.98
N VAL A 113 19.75 8.44 7.14
CA VAL A 113 18.95 9.40 7.91
C VAL A 113 18.84 8.96 9.37
N ASN A 114 18.29 7.77 9.64
CA ASN A 114 17.98 7.35 11.00
C ASN A 114 19.18 6.72 11.69
N HIS A 115 20.07 6.06 10.94
CA HIS A 115 21.20 5.32 11.48
C HIS A 115 22.50 5.50 10.69
N PRO A 116 23.11 6.71 10.72
CA PRO A 116 24.35 6.99 10.00
C PRO A 116 25.47 5.98 10.32
N GLY A 117 26.07 5.41 9.28
CA GLY A 117 27.10 4.37 9.38
C GLY A 117 26.57 2.96 9.67
N GLY A 118 25.26 2.78 9.82
CA GLY A 118 24.61 1.47 9.92
C GLY A 118 24.38 0.86 8.53
N THR A 119 24.43 -0.48 8.46
CA THR A 119 24.07 -1.25 7.26
C THR A 119 22.96 -2.25 7.58
N ARG A 120 22.22 -2.65 6.54
CA ARG A 120 21.14 -3.65 6.60
C ARG A 120 21.25 -4.56 5.39
N THR A 121 21.41 -5.87 5.60
CA THR A 121 21.44 -6.85 4.52
C THR A 121 20.13 -7.65 4.54
N VAL A 122 19.34 -7.52 3.48
CA VAL A 122 18.10 -8.27 3.28
C VAL A 122 18.44 -9.57 2.55
N ALA A 123 18.01 -10.69 3.12
CA ALA A 123 18.12 -12.01 2.52
C ALA A 123 16.75 -12.69 2.51
N LEU A 124 16.37 -13.32 1.39
CA LEU A 124 15.21 -14.20 1.35
C LEU A 124 15.53 -15.52 2.05
N THR A 125 14.50 -16.18 2.55
CA THR A 125 14.53 -17.57 2.99
C THR A 125 13.82 -18.46 1.97
N ASP A 126 14.04 -19.77 2.02
CA ASP A 126 13.37 -20.73 1.14
C ASP A 126 11.87 -20.88 1.44
N THR A 127 11.38 -20.32 2.55
CA THR A 127 9.98 -20.43 2.98
C THR A 127 9.10 -19.42 2.27
N ARG A 128 8.09 -19.93 1.55
CA ARG A 128 7.02 -19.14 0.92
C ARG A 128 5.66 -19.49 1.53
N LEU A 129 4.83 -18.48 1.72
CA LEU A 129 3.48 -18.58 2.27
C LEU A 129 2.52 -17.88 1.29
N GLY A 130 1.96 -18.62 0.33
CA GLY A 130 1.13 -18.03 -0.73
C GLY A 130 1.90 -17.00 -1.57
N GLY A 131 1.40 -15.76 -1.62
CA GLY A 131 2.04 -14.64 -2.33
C GLY A 131 3.20 -13.96 -1.59
N PHE A 132 3.58 -14.47 -0.41
CA PHE A 132 4.62 -13.89 0.45
C PHE A 132 5.85 -14.81 0.47
N THR A 133 7.06 -14.24 0.40
CA THR A 133 8.32 -14.93 0.67
C THR A 133 8.88 -14.41 1.98
N LEU A 134 9.22 -15.30 2.93
CA LEU A 134 9.82 -14.88 4.20
C LEU A 134 11.26 -14.43 3.97
N ALA A 135 11.68 -13.42 4.72
CA ALA A 135 13.00 -12.80 4.62
C ALA A 135 13.57 -12.50 6.01
N LYS A 136 14.86 -12.20 6.05
CA LYS A 136 15.60 -11.75 7.22
C LYS A 136 16.35 -10.46 6.89
N VAL A 137 16.43 -9.55 7.85
CA VAL A 137 17.25 -8.33 7.75
C VAL A 137 18.34 -8.38 8.80
N PHE A 138 19.57 -8.56 8.35
CA PHE A 138 20.77 -8.54 9.19
C PHE A 138 21.30 -7.11 9.27
N GLY A 139 21.22 -6.48 10.43
CA GLY A 139 21.78 -5.15 10.63
C GLY A 139 23.09 -5.19 11.42
N LYS A 140 23.98 -4.24 11.13
CA LYS A 140 25.24 -4.05 11.87
C LYS A 140 25.68 -2.60 11.90
N GLY A 141 26.35 -2.22 12.99
CA GLY A 141 26.85 -0.86 13.22
C GLY A 141 25.75 0.20 13.24
N GLY A 142 26.14 1.47 13.14
CA GLY A 142 25.24 2.62 13.28
C GLY A 142 25.31 3.26 14.66
N ARG A 143 25.06 4.58 14.73
CA ARG A 143 25.07 5.32 15.99
C ARG A 143 23.97 4.83 16.93
N GLY A 144 24.35 4.30 18.09
CA GLY A 144 23.41 3.81 19.11
C GLY A 144 22.74 2.47 18.80
N GLU A 145 23.19 1.77 17.76
CA GLU A 145 22.68 0.44 17.42
C GLU A 145 23.51 -0.68 18.08
N PRO A 146 22.93 -1.88 18.30
CA PRO A 146 23.71 -3.08 18.63
C PRO A 146 24.75 -3.38 17.55
N LYS A 147 25.86 -4.02 17.92
CA LYS A 147 26.94 -4.42 16.99
C LYS A 147 26.38 -5.14 15.76
N GLU A 148 25.54 -6.14 16.01
CA GLU A 148 24.86 -6.99 15.03
C GLU A 148 23.45 -7.32 15.55
N TYR A 149 22.47 -7.48 14.65
CA TYR A 149 21.11 -7.91 14.96
C TYR A 149 20.42 -8.58 13.75
N GLU A 150 19.41 -9.41 14.01
CA GLU A 150 18.56 -10.03 12.98
C GLU A 150 17.10 -9.60 13.21
N LEU A 151 16.41 -9.16 12.16
CA LEU A 151 14.97 -8.85 12.17
C LEU A 151 14.20 -9.79 11.22
N PRO A 152 13.01 -10.27 11.60
CA PRO A 152 12.12 -10.96 10.67
C PRO A 152 11.54 -9.97 9.65
N ALA A 153 11.37 -10.43 8.41
CA ALA A 153 10.72 -9.67 7.36
C ALA A 153 9.91 -10.58 6.41
N MET A 154 9.08 -9.97 5.58
CA MET A 154 8.38 -10.65 4.48
C MET A 154 8.40 -9.78 3.22
N VAL A 155 8.56 -10.40 2.06
CA VAL A 155 8.61 -9.76 0.75
C VAL A 155 7.44 -10.25 -0.11
N PHE A 156 6.71 -9.33 -0.74
CA PHE A 156 5.46 -9.60 -1.45
C PHE A 156 5.24 -8.61 -2.60
N LYS A 157 4.34 -8.92 -3.55
CA LYS A 157 3.97 -7.99 -4.61
C LYS A 157 3.25 -6.78 -4.02
N CYS A 158 3.69 -5.57 -4.33
CA CYS A 158 3.03 -4.36 -3.84
C CYS A 158 1.54 -4.29 -4.27
N PRO A 159 0.65 -3.74 -3.43
CA PRO A 159 -0.72 -3.47 -3.82
C PRO A 159 -0.79 -2.41 -4.95
N PRO A 160 -1.90 -2.37 -5.72
CA PRO A 160 -2.11 -1.32 -6.73
C PRO A 160 -2.01 0.09 -6.13
N GLY A 161 -1.38 1.02 -6.85
CA GLY A 161 -1.19 2.42 -6.43
C GLY A 161 0.22 2.75 -5.91
N LEU A 162 1.06 1.75 -5.67
CA LEU A 162 2.53 1.89 -5.64
C LEU A 162 3.12 1.70 -7.04
N PRO A 163 4.42 2.02 -7.28
CA PRO A 163 5.04 1.82 -8.59
C PRO A 163 4.79 0.41 -9.12
N ASN A 164 4.31 0.32 -10.36
CA ASN A 164 3.85 -0.94 -10.92
C ASN A 164 4.98 -1.98 -10.93
N ASP A 165 4.64 -3.20 -10.53
CA ASP A 165 5.54 -4.35 -10.38
C ASP A 165 6.68 -4.19 -9.36
N ALA A 166 6.65 -3.15 -8.51
CA ALA A 166 7.54 -3.04 -7.36
C ALA A 166 7.32 -4.19 -6.36
N ALA A 167 8.42 -4.60 -5.74
CA ALA A 167 8.41 -5.51 -4.60
C ALA A 167 8.27 -4.73 -3.29
N CYS A 168 7.34 -5.14 -2.45
CA CYS A 168 7.13 -4.58 -1.12
C CYS A 168 7.77 -5.47 -0.06
N ILE A 169 8.25 -4.85 1.01
CA ILE A 169 8.83 -5.52 2.18
C ILE A 169 8.22 -4.96 3.46
N THR A 170 7.86 -5.83 4.39
CA THR A 170 7.47 -5.46 5.76
C THR A 170 8.48 -6.07 6.72
N ILE A 171 8.99 -5.27 7.65
CA ILE A 171 10.05 -5.61 8.61
C ILE A 171 9.50 -5.43 10.04
N ASP A 172 9.73 -6.43 10.90
CA ASP A 172 9.35 -6.38 12.31
C ASP A 172 10.52 -5.89 13.19
N PHE A 173 10.42 -4.66 13.69
CA PHE A 173 11.43 -4.05 14.56
C PHE A 173 11.19 -4.30 16.06
N ARG A 174 10.19 -5.11 16.47
CA ARG A 174 9.97 -5.44 17.89
C ARG A 174 11.22 -5.97 18.61
N PRO A 175 12.10 -6.79 18.00
CA PRO A 175 13.36 -7.21 18.64
C PRO A 175 14.30 -6.05 19.03
N LYS A 176 14.10 -4.85 18.46
CA LYS A 176 14.81 -3.60 18.78
C LYS A 176 13.92 -2.56 19.48
N GLY A 177 12.69 -2.92 19.88
CA GLY A 177 11.71 -2.01 20.48
C GLY A 177 11.00 -1.07 19.50
N GLY A 178 11.08 -1.33 18.19
CA GLY A 178 10.39 -0.57 17.15
C GLY A 178 9.03 -1.16 16.72
N PRO A 179 8.39 -0.58 15.68
CA PRO A 179 7.11 -1.04 15.14
C PRO A 179 7.21 -2.42 14.48
N ASN A 180 6.10 -3.16 14.45
CA ASN A 180 6.05 -4.55 13.97
C ASN A 180 5.73 -4.72 12.48
N ASP A 181 5.35 -3.63 11.80
CA ASP A 181 4.74 -3.59 10.48
C ASP A 181 5.40 -2.54 9.55
N PHE A 182 6.68 -2.23 9.78
CA PHE A 182 7.39 -1.19 9.05
C PHE A 182 7.57 -1.58 7.58
N THR A 183 6.81 -0.91 6.70
CA THR A 183 6.62 -1.33 5.32
C THR A 183 7.24 -0.34 4.34
N GLY A 184 7.99 -0.87 3.37
CA GLY A 184 8.60 -0.12 2.28
C GLY A 184 8.42 -0.83 0.94
N TYR A 185 8.74 -0.12 -0.15
CA TYR A 185 8.73 -0.67 -1.51
C TYR A 185 10.08 -0.45 -2.20
N PHE A 186 10.45 -1.37 -3.09
CA PHE A 186 11.65 -1.23 -3.90
C PHE A 186 11.42 -0.22 -5.02
N ASP A 187 12.16 0.89 -4.96
CA ASP A 187 12.22 1.93 -5.98
C ASP A 187 13.32 1.54 -6.98
N ALA A 188 12.92 1.11 -8.18
CA ALA A 188 13.84 0.64 -9.21
C ALA A 188 14.68 1.76 -9.82
N ASP A 189 14.13 2.96 -9.92
CA ASP A 189 14.80 4.14 -10.49
C ASP A 189 15.90 4.65 -9.54
N LYS A 190 15.60 4.71 -8.24
CA LYS A 190 16.58 5.09 -7.19
C LYS A 190 17.45 3.92 -6.71
N LYS A 191 17.15 2.68 -7.10
CA LYS A 191 17.83 1.44 -6.68
C LYS A 191 17.89 1.30 -5.16
N GLY A 192 16.74 1.32 -4.48
CA GLY A 192 16.69 1.20 -3.02
C GLY A 192 15.30 0.89 -2.49
N ILE A 193 15.15 0.86 -1.17
CA ILE A 193 13.85 0.67 -0.52
C ILE A 193 13.39 2.02 0.03
N GLN A 194 12.22 2.50 -0.43
CA GLN A 194 11.56 3.69 0.10
C GLN A 194 10.58 3.28 1.20
N PHE A 195 10.65 3.93 2.35
CA PHE A 195 9.71 3.78 3.46
C PHE A 195 8.82 5.03 3.53
N PRO A 196 7.53 4.95 3.14
CA PRO A 196 6.64 6.11 3.13
C PRO A 196 6.24 6.60 4.53
N ALA A 197 6.32 5.73 5.54
CA ALA A 197 5.84 6.02 6.89
C ALA A 197 6.69 7.08 7.63
N ASP A 198 8.00 7.11 7.40
CA ASP A 198 8.95 8.09 7.96
C ASP A 198 9.66 8.92 6.88
N GLY A 199 9.42 8.63 5.60
CA GLY A 199 10.09 9.28 4.46
C GLY A 199 11.51 8.78 4.20
N ASN A 200 12.01 7.79 4.96
CA ASN A 200 13.37 7.31 4.84
C ASN A 200 13.58 6.51 3.54
N PHE A 201 14.80 6.58 3.02
CA PHE A 201 15.21 5.86 1.83
C PHE A 201 16.50 5.09 2.12
N TRP A 202 16.46 3.79 1.86
CA TRP A 202 17.58 2.88 2.02
C TRP A 202 18.19 2.59 0.65
N PRO A 203 19.27 3.29 0.23
CA PRO A 203 19.94 3.02 -1.04
C PRO A 203 20.67 1.67 -0.99
N LYS A 204 20.49 0.86 -2.05
CA LYS A 204 21.23 -0.39 -2.23
C LYS A 204 22.71 -0.07 -2.51
N GLN A 205 23.59 -0.86 -1.91
CA GLN A 205 25.06 -0.78 -2.06
C GLN A 205 25.54 -1.81 -3.08
#